data_AF-A0A9X1SC95-F1
#
_entry.id   AF-A0A9X1SC95-F1
#
_cell.length_a   1.000
_cell.length_b   1.000
_cell.length_c   1.000
_cell.angle_alpha   90.00
_cell.angle_beta   90.00
_cell.angle_gamma   90.00
#
_symmetry.space_group_name_H-M   'P 1'
#
loop_
_entity.id
_entity.type
_entity.pdbx_description
1 polymer ?
#
loop_
_entity_poly.entity_id
_entity_poly.type
_entity_poly.pdbx_seq_one_letter_code
_entity_poly.pdbx_strand_id
1 'polypeptide(L)'
;MSTRRFWPAFLAADVVLILVFAALGRDTHAHGLDPAGVAVTASPFIAACLAGWLLLRAWHRPYALWPTGILLWLITAGAGLAIRAVAGGGTALSFQLVTFGVLGAFLLVPRLAAAVMHGRAGRNSTRLGDRA
;
A
#
# COMPACT_ATOMS: atom_id res chain seq x y z
N MET A 1 13.08 20.04 2.72
CA MET A 1 13.64 18.76 2.20
C MET A 1 12.79 18.32 1.02
N SER A 2 13.40 18.09 -0.15
CA SER A 2 12.67 17.82 -1.40
C SER A 2 11.90 16.50 -1.33
N THR A 3 10.59 16.59 -1.14
CA THR A 3 9.64 15.47 -1.06
C THR A 3 9.58 14.63 -2.34
N ARG A 4 10.16 15.12 -3.45
CA ARG A 4 10.29 14.41 -4.73
C ARG A 4 11.35 13.31 -4.76
N ARG A 5 12.20 13.14 -3.73
CA ARG A 5 13.22 12.07 -3.73
C ARG A 5 12.80 10.78 -3.04
N PHE A 6 11.76 10.80 -2.21
CA PHE A 6 11.36 9.65 -1.40
C PHE A 6 10.26 8.78 -2.00
N TRP A 7 9.68 9.18 -3.14
CA TRP A 7 8.65 8.38 -3.80
C TRP A 7 9.12 6.96 -4.19
N PRO A 8 10.38 6.70 -4.60
CA PRO A 8 10.80 5.34 -4.93
C PRO A 8 10.76 4.42 -3.70
N ALA A 9 11.08 4.95 -2.52
CA ALA A 9 11.01 4.19 -1.27
C ALA A 9 9.57 3.83 -0.89
N PHE A 10 8.61 4.75 -1.10
CA PHE A 10 7.19 4.46 -0.87
C PHE A 10 6.65 3.43 -1.87
N LEU A 11 7.02 3.55 -3.14
CA LEU A 11 6.63 2.56 -4.15
C LEU A 11 7.21 1.18 -3.82
N ALA A 12 8.49 1.10 -3.46
CA ALA A 12 9.13 -0.14 -3.06
C ALA A 12 8.45 -0.73 -1.81
N ALA A 13 8.13 0.10 -0.82
CA ALA A 13 7.41 -0.34 0.38
C ALA A 13 6.02 -0.91 0.04
N ASP A 14 5.24 -0.24 -0.82
CA ASP A 14 3.92 -0.73 -1.25
C ASP A 14 4.05 -2.10 -1.94
N VAL A 15 5.02 -2.26 -2.85
CA VAL A 15 5.27 -3.55 -3.55
C VAL A 15 5.71 -4.64 -2.58
N VAL A 16 6.64 -4.35 -1.67
CA VAL A 16 7.12 -5.30 -0.64
C VAL A 16 5.97 -5.74 0.25
N LEU A 17 5.12 -4.81 0.69
CA LEU A 17 3.96 -5.14 1.52
C LEU A 17 2.93 -6.00 0.79
N ILE A 18 2.71 -5.76 -0.51
CA ILE A 18 1.86 -6.64 -1.33
C ILE A 18 2.46 -8.05 -1.44
N LEU A 19 3.78 -8.17 -1.62
CA LEU A 19 4.48 -9.46 -1.64
C LEU A 19 4.36 -10.19 -0.29
N VAL A 20 4.52 -9.46 0.82
CA VAL A 20 4.34 -10.02 2.17
C VAL A 20 2.91 -10.51 2.36
N PHE A 21 1.90 -9.73 1.94
CA PHE A 21 0.50 -10.17 1.97
C PHE A 21 0.29 -11.47 1.18
N ALA A 22 0.83 -11.56 -0.04
CA ALA A 22 0.70 -12.75 -0.87
C ALA A 22 1.41 -13.98 -0.26
N ALA A 23 2.59 -13.78 0.34
CA ALA A 23 3.32 -14.84 1.03
C ALA A 23 2.54 -15.37 2.24
N LEU A 24 2.07 -14.48 3.13
CA LEU A 24 1.27 -14.85 4.31
C LEU A 24 -0.05 -15.52 3.91
N GLY A 25 -0.71 -15.03 2.86
CA GLY A 25 -1.95 -15.64 2.35
C GLY A 25 -1.74 -17.05 1.81
N ARG A 26 -0.56 -17.35 1.22
CA ARG A 26 -0.24 -18.70 0.75
C ARG A 26 0.21 -19.63 1.86
N ASP A 27 1.04 -19.17 2.79
CA ASP A 27 1.50 -19.98 3.94
C ASP A 27 0.33 -20.50 4.79
N THR A 28 -0.71 -19.67 4.94
CA THR A 28 -1.93 -20.03 5.66
C THR A 28 -2.81 -21.07 4.95
N HIS A 29 -2.65 -21.27 3.63
CA HIS A 29 -3.52 -22.13 2.82
C HIS A 29 -2.79 -23.29 2.12
N ALA A 30 -1.47 -23.24 2.03
CA ALA A 30 -0.63 -24.23 1.37
C ALA A 30 0.49 -24.68 2.31
N HIS A 31 0.82 -25.96 2.32
CA HIS A 31 1.97 -26.50 3.06
C HIS A 31 3.28 -26.16 2.33
N GLY A 32 3.74 -24.91 2.44
CA GLY A 32 5.04 -24.46 1.97
C GLY A 32 5.04 -23.15 1.17
N LEU A 33 6.10 -22.37 1.37
CA LEU A 33 6.36 -21.13 0.63
C LEU A 33 7.03 -21.43 -0.72
N ASP A 34 6.24 -21.39 -1.80
CA ASP A 34 6.74 -21.39 -3.18
C ASP A 34 6.86 -19.94 -3.71
N PRO A 35 8.07 -19.43 -3.98
CA PRO A 35 8.26 -18.07 -4.50
C PRO A 35 7.51 -17.78 -5.81
N ALA A 36 7.39 -18.78 -6.70
CA ALA A 36 6.68 -18.62 -7.96
C ALA A 36 5.17 -18.43 -7.71
N GLY A 37 4.59 -19.25 -6.83
CA GLY A 37 3.20 -19.11 -6.39
C GLY A 37 2.92 -17.77 -5.71
N VAL A 38 3.85 -17.24 -4.91
CA VAL A 38 3.74 -15.90 -4.32
C VAL A 38 3.72 -14.82 -5.40
N ALA A 39 4.65 -14.87 -6.37
CA ALA A 39 4.70 -13.91 -7.47
C ALA A 39 3.40 -13.92 -8.30
N VAL A 40 2.88 -15.10 -8.63
CA VAL A 40 1.60 -15.25 -9.34
C VAL A 40 0.46 -14.65 -8.52
N THR A 41 0.42 -14.90 -7.21
CA THR A 41 -0.64 -14.41 -6.32
C THR A 41 -0.59 -12.89 -6.14
N ALA A 42 0.61 -12.31 -6.05
CA ALA A 42 0.82 -10.88 -5.90
C ALA A 42 0.61 -10.09 -7.20
N SER A 43 0.87 -10.70 -8.35
CA SER A 43 0.87 -10.03 -9.67
C SER A 43 -0.36 -9.15 -9.97
N PRO A 44 -1.63 -9.57 -9.75
CA PRO A 44 -2.77 -8.71 -10.02
C PRO A 44 -2.80 -7.45 -9.14
N PHE A 45 -2.40 -7.57 -7.88
CA PHE A 45 -2.36 -6.45 -6.94
C PHE A 45 -1.21 -5.51 -7.22
N ILE A 46 -0.02 -6.05 -7.57
CA ILE A 46 1.11 -5.23 -7.99
C ILE A 46 0.75 -4.45 -9.25
N ALA A 47 0.16 -5.10 -10.25
CA ALA A 47 -0.28 -4.43 -11.48
C ALA A 47 -1.28 -3.29 -11.19
N ALA A 48 -2.28 -3.55 -10.35
CA ALA A 48 -3.24 -2.54 -9.90
C ALA A 48 -2.57 -1.39 -9.12
N CYS A 49 -1.60 -1.70 -8.26
CA CYS A 49 -0.86 -0.71 -7.48
C CYS A 49 -0.04 0.21 -8.39
N LEU A 50 0.71 -0.36 -9.34
CA LEU A 50 1.50 0.40 -10.31
C LEU A 50 0.60 1.30 -11.18
N ALA A 51 -0.54 0.78 -11.64
CA ALA A 51 -1.53 1.57 -12.35
C ALA A 51 -2.08 2.70 -11.48
N GLY A 52 -2.41 2.44 -10.22
CA GLY A 52 -2.87 3.46 -9.27
C GLY A 52 -1.82 4.56 -9.03
N TRP A 53 -0.54 4.19 -8.88
CA TRP A 53 0.56 5.14 -8.77
C TRP A 53 0.63 6.07 -9.99
N LEU A 54 0.47 5.51 -11.19
CA LEU A 54 0.44 6.24 -12.46
C LEU A 54 -0.77 7.18 -12.57
N LEU A 55 -1.98 6.65 -12.35
CA LEU A 55 -3.24 7.38 -12.49
C LEU A 55 -3.34 8.54 -11.50
N LEU A 56 -2.96 8.31 -10.24
CA LEU A 56 -3.00 9.32 -9.18
C LEU A 56 -1.78 10.24 -9.19
N ARG A 57 -0.79 9.95 -10.04
CA ARG A 57 0.53 10.59 -10.04
C ARG A 57 1.11 10.68 -8.64
N ALA A 58 1.06 9.57 -7.91
CA ALA A 58 1.29 9.52 -6.47
C ALA A 58 2.71 9.99 -6.06
N TRP A 59 3.66 10.02 -7.00
CA TRP A 59 4.99 10.62 -6.81
C TRP A 59 4.97 12.11 -6.45
N HIS A 60 3.90 12.86 -6.71
CA HIS A 60 3.79 14.26 -6.29
C HIS A 60 3.52 14.42 -4.79
N ARG A 61 2.80 13.49 -4.17
CA ARG A 61 2.36 13.53 -2.76
C ARG A 61 2.34 12.10 -2.17
N PRO A 62 3.49 11.40 -2.10
CA PRO A 62 3.51 9.96 -1.79
C PRO A 62 3.04 9.63 -0.36
N TYR A 63 3.20 10.58 0.57
CA TYR A 63 2.83 10.46 1.98
C TYR A 63 1.40 10.93 2.30
N ALA A 64 0.65 11.45 1.33
CA ALA A 64 -0.71 11.95 1.59
C ALA A 64 -1.68 10.79 1.84
N LEU A 65 -2.30 10.77 3.02
CA LEU A 65 -3.33 9.78 3.36
C LEU A 65 -4.59 9.98 2.49
N TRP A 66 -5.06 11.22 2.37
CA TRP A 66 -6.17 11.61 1.51
C TRP A 66 -5.73 12.71 0.53
N PRO A 67 -6.09 12.62 -0.76
CA PRO A 67 -6.82 11.51 -1.39
C PRO A 67 -5.91 10.34 -1.83
N THR A 68 -4.60 10.55 -1.92
CA THR A 68 -3.67 9.61 -2.57
C THR A 68 -3.69 8.21 -1.96
N GLY A 69 -3.52 8.08 -0.64
CA GLY A 69 -3.49 6.79 0.04
C GLY A 69 -4.80 6.01 -0.10
N ILE A 70 -5.95 6.65 0.15
CA ILE A 70 -7.25 6.00 0.07
C ILE A 70 -7.57 5.58 -1.37
N LEU A 71 -7.38 6.45 -2.36
CA LEU A 71 -7.64 6.08 -3.76
C LEU A 71 -6.70 4.97 -4.23
N LEU A 72 -5.42 5.02 -3.84
CA LEU A 72 -4.46 3.98 -4.19
C LEU A 72 -4.86 2.64 -3.59
N TRP A 73 -5.32 2.62 -2.34
CA TRP A 73 -5.84 1.42 -1.70
C TRP A 73 -7.05 0.86 -2.44
N LEU A 74 -8.06 1.70 -2.74
CA LEU A 74 -9.26 1.27 -3.45
C LEU A 74 -8.93 0.70 -4.82
N ILE A 75 -8.04 1.35 -5.58
CA ILE A 75 -7.57 0.85 -6.87
C ILE A 75 -6.82 -0.47 -6.69
N THR A 76 -5.86 -0.54 -5.77
CA THR A 76 -5.01 -1.73 -5.59
C THR A 76 -5.83 -2.94 -5.17
N ALA A 77 -6.69 -2.80 -4.16
CA ALA A 77 -7.50 -3.90 -3.67
C ALA A 77 -8.65 -4.23 -4.63
N GLY A 78 -9.40 -3.24 -5.09
CA GLY A 78 -10.55 -3.44 -5.98
C GLY A 78 -10.14 -3.96 -7.36
N ALA A 79 -9.22 -3.28 -8.05
CA ALA A 79 -8.76 -3.72 -9.35
C ALA A 79 -7.91 -4.99 -9.25
N GLY A 80 -7.12 -5.18 -8.19
CA GLY A 80 -6.38 -6.42 -7.97
C GLY A 80 -7.30 -7.63 -7.80
N LEU A 81 -8.38 -7.51 -7.01
CA LEU A 81 -9.40 -8.55 -6.89
C LEU A 81 -10.12 -8.80 -8.22
N ALA A 82 -10.44 -7.75 -8.98
CA ALA A 82 -11.07 -7.88 -10.29
C ALA A 82 -10.17 -8.62 -11.29
N ILE A 83 -8.90 -8.21 -11.42
CA ILE A 83 -7.90 -8.87 -12.28
C ILE A 83 -7.74 -10.33 -11.87
N ARG A 84 -7.67 -10.60 -10.56
CA ARG A 84 -7.56 -11.97 -10.04
C ARG A 84 -8.78 -12.82 -10.39
N ALA A 85 -9.99 -12.26 -10.29
CA ALA A 85 -11.23 -12.96 -10.60
C ALA A 85 -11.31 -13.34 -12.08
N VAL A 86 -10.96 -12.42 -12.99
CA VAL A 86 -10.93 -12.72 -14.44
C VAL A 86 -9.85 -13.72 -14.81
N ALA A 87 -8.76 -13.78 -14.04
CA ALA A 87 -7.68 -14.76 -14.21
C ALA A 87 -8.02 -16.15 -13.64
N GLY A 88 -9.25 -16.39 -13.18
CA GLY A 88 -9.69 -17.67 -12.62
C GLY A 88 -9.24 -17.92 -11.18
N GLY A 89 -8.78 -16.89 -10.47
CA GLY A 89 -8.42 -17.00 -9.06
C GLY A 89 -9.63 -17.09 -8.13
N GLY A 90 -9.43 -17.61 -6.92
CA GLY A 90 -10.51 -17.75 -5.93
C GLY A 90 -11.19 -16.44 -5.57
N THR A 91 -12.52 -16.42 -5.65
CA THR A 91 -13.39 -15.25 -5.41
C THR A 91 -14.20 -15.36 -4.11
N ALA A 92 -13.77 -16.19 -3.17
CA ALA A 92 -14.44 -16.34 -1.88
C ALA A 92 -14.60 -14.98 -1.17
N LEU A 93 -15.81 -14.68 -0.68
CA LEU A 93 -16.11 -13.39 -0.07
C LEU A 93 -15.19 -13.09 1.13
N SER A 94 -14.86 -14.11 1.93
CA SER A 94 -13.91 -13.99 3.03
C SER A 94 -12.53 -13.53 2.57
N PHE A 95 -12.01 -14.11 1.47
CA PHE A 95 -10.74 -13.69 0.88
C PHE A 95 -10.78 -12.24 0.42
N GLN A 96 -11.88 -11.81 -0.23
CA GLN A 96 -12.03 -10.43 -0.68
C GLN A 96 -11.98 -9.43 0.49
N LEU A 97 -12.72 -9.70 1.56
CA LEU A 97 -12.77 -8.84 2.75
C LEU A 97 -11.42 -8.77 3.47
N VAL A 98 -10.74 -9.91 3.66
CA VAL A 98 -9.42 -9.96 4.29
C VAL A 98 -8.39 -9.23 3.41
N THR A 99 -8.39 -9.48 2.11
CA THR A 99 -7.50 -8.81 1.15
C THR A 99 -7.68 -7.30 1.22
N PHE A 100 -8.92 -6.83 1.18
CA PHE A 100 -9.25 -5.41 1.22
C PHE A 100 -8.79 -4.76 2.54
N GLY A 101 -9.03 -5.41 3.68
CA GLY A 101 -8.60 -4.93 4.99
C GLY A 101 -7.09 -4.91 5.17
N VAL A 102 -6.40 -6.01 4.83
CA VAL A 102 -4.94 -6.12 5.00
C VAL A 102 -4.19 -5.18 4.05
N LEU A 103 -4.56 -5.12 2.77
CA LEU A 103 -3.96 -4.16 1.84
C LEU A 103 -4.26 -2.71 2.25
N GLY A 104 -5.43 -2.45 2.84
CA GLY A 104 -5.77 -1.16 3.42
C GLY A 104 -4.81 -0.79 4.54
N ALA A 105 -4.60 -1.67 5.50
CA ALA A 105 -3.63 -1.45 6.57
C ALA A 105 -2.22 -1.22 6.00
N PHE A 106 -1.77 -2.09 5.10
CA PHE A 106 -0.42 -2.04 4.54
C PHE A 106 -0.14 -0.77 3.74
N LEU A 107 -1.11 -0.29 2.94
CA LEU A 107 -0.91 0.93 2.16
C LEU A 107 -1.14 2.19 3.01
N LEU A 108 -2.07 2.19 3.97
CA LEU A 108 -2.43 3.40 4.70
C LEU A 108 -1.56 3.66 5.94
N VAL A 109 -1.11 2.62 6.65
CA VAL A 109 -0.29 2.77 7.88
C VAL A 109 1.02 3.51 7.64
N PRO A 110 1.84 3.19 6.60
CA PRO A 110 3.07 3.93 6.32
C PRO A 110 2.81 5.41 6.04
N ARG A 111 1.70 5.71 5.36
CA ARG A 111 1.29 7.09 5.03
C ARG A 111 0.81 7.83 6.28
N LEU A 112 0.05 7.17 7.15
CA LEU A 112 -0.38 7.73 8.44
C LEU A 112 0.82 8.03 9.34
N ALA A 113 1.78 7.09 9.44
CA ALA A 113 3.01 7.28 10.21
C ALA A 113 3.79 8.49 9.69
N ALA A 114 4.00 8.59 8.38
CA ALA A 114 4.68 9.74 7.77
C ALA A 114 3.95 11.07 8.03
N ALA A 115 2.62 11.09 7.91
CA ALA A 115 1.81 12.28 8.18
C ALA A 115 1.93 12.74 9.65
N VAL A 116 1.88 11.81 10.61
CA VAL A 116 2.06 12.10 12.03
C VAL A 116 3.47 12.63 12.33
N MET A 117 4.50 12.02 11.75
CA MET A 117 5.89 12.47 11.93
C MET A 117 6.10 13.89 11.39
N HIS A 118 5.53 14.21 10.22
CA HIS A 118 5.62 15.54 9.62
C HIS A 118 4.81 16.60 10.40
N GLY A 119 3.64 16.25 10.93
CA GLY A 119 2.83 17.15 11.76
C GLY A 119 3.47 17.50 13.11
N ARG A 120 4.29 16.60 13.67
CA ARG A 120 5.02 16.84 14.93
C ARG A 120 6.17 17.84 14.78
N ALA A 121 6.84 17.85 13.63
CA ALA A 121 7.99 18.73 13.38
C ALA A 121 7.62 20.23 13.38
N GLY A 122 6.41 20.59 12.90
CA GLY A 122 5.95 21.99 12.87
C GLY A 122 5.57 22.57 14.24
N ARG A 123 5.30 21.70 15.23
CA ARG A 123 4.75 22.09 16.54
C ARG A 123 5.83 22.34 17.61
N ASN A 124 7.07 21.93 17.35
CA ASN A 124 8.21 22.20 18.25
C ASN A 124 8.81 23.59 18.04
N SER A 125 8.68 24.17 16.84
CA SER A 125 9.24 25.49 16.51
C SER A 125 8.50 26.65 17.19
N THR A 126 7.19 26.52 17.42
CA THR A 126 6.39 27.55 18.10
C THR A 126 6.65 27.61 19.61
N ARG A 127 7.07 26.51 20.25
CA ARG A 127 7.39 26.51 21.70
C ARG A 127 8.73 27.15 22.06
N LEU A 128 9.61 27.34 21.08
CA LEU A 128 10.92 28.00 21.30
C LEU A 128 10.85 29.52 21.14
N GLY A 129 9.84 30.06 20.44
CA GLY A 129 9.62 31.50 20.29
C GLY A 129 8.95 32.17 21.50
N ASP A 130 8.11 31.44 22.23
CA ASP A 130 7.38 31.95 23.41
C ASP A 130 8.20 31.94 24.72
N ARG A 131 9.50 31.59 24.65
CA ARG A 131 10.38 31.48 25.83
C ARG A 131 11.56 32.46 25.82
N ALA A 132 11.56 33.45 24.92
CA ALA A 132 12.51 34.55 24.88
C ALA A 132 11.81 35.85 25.25
#